data_AF-A0A7V3RDS2-F1
#
_entry.id   AF-A0A7V3RDS2-F1
#
_cell.length_a   1.000
_cell.length_b   1.000
_cell.length_c   1.000
_cell.angle_alpha   90.00
_cell.angle_beta   90.00
_cell.angle_gamma   90.00
#
_symmetry.space_group_name_H-M   'P 1'
#
loop_
_entity.id
_entity.type
_entity.pdbx_description
1 polymer ?
#
loop_
_entity_poly.entity_id
_entity_poly.type
_entity_poly.pdbx_seq_one_letter_code
_entity_poly.pdbx_strand_id
1 'polypeptide(L)'
;MESKKLTPLYVGLTVAFVTCLIVANVTAGRLVNFWGIVLPGAVLIFPISYIFGDVLTEVYGFKRSRLVIWLGLGANLFMALFFLLINGLPAPIWWQSEAKSYSLVLGLAPRAVFASVVAYFVGEYLNSMVMSKMKILTKGRFLWTRTISSTVIGEGA
;
A
#
# COMPACT_ATOMS: atom_id res chain seq x y z
N MET A 1 33.11 -8.48 -3.88
CA MET A 1 31.76 -7.92 -3.59
C MET A 1 30.96 -8.00 -4.87
N GLU A 2 30.24 -9.09 -5.05
CA GLU A 2 29.49 -9.37 -6.27
C GLU A 2 28.31 -8.39 -6.37
N SER A 3 28.31 -7.55 -7.40
CA SER A 3 27.19 -6.71 -7.75
C SER A 3 25.98 -7.60 -8.00
N LYS A 4 25.11 -7.77 -7.00
CA LYS A 4 23.79 -8.40 -7.16
C LYS A 4 22.98 -7.53 -8.11
N LYS A 5 23.17 -7.73 -9.41
CA LYS A 5 22.38 -7.10 -10.47
C LYS A 5 20.91 -7.34 -10.15
N LEU A 6 20.15 -6.25 -9.98
CA LEU A 6 18.71 -6.33 -9.85
C LEU A 6 18.17 -6.96 -11.14
N THR A 7 17.45 -8.07 -11.02
CA THR A 7 16.86 -8.74 -12.18
C THR A 7 15.86 -7.79 -12.84
N PRO A 8 15.85 -7.63 -14.18
CA PRO A 8 14.87 -6.79 -14.88
C PRO A 8 13.42 -7.12 -14.50
N LEU A 9 13.16 -8.41 -14.25
CA LEU A 9 11.87 -8.92 -13.80
C LEU A 9 11.47 -8.43 -12.40
N TYR A 10 12.44 -8.28 -11.48
CA TYR A 10 12.19 -7.69 -10.15
C TYR A 10 11.75 -6.23 -10.28
N VAL A 11 12.43 -5.46 -11.14
CA VAL A 11 12.09 -4.06 -11.39
C VAL A 11 10.71 -3.95 -12.03
N GLY A 12 10.42 -4.79 -13.03
CA GLY A 12 9.11 -4.84 -13.70
C GLY A 12 7.97 -5.14 -12.72
N LEU A 13 8.12 -6.16 -11.87
CA LEU A 13 7.13 -6.48 -10.84
C LEU A 13 6.98 -5.38 -9.80
N THR A 14 8.09 -4.75 -9.39
CA THR A 14 8.08 -3.63 -8.45
C THR A 14 7.29 -2.46 -9.02
N VAL A 15 7.55 -2.08 -10.27
CA VAL A 15 6.81 -1.00 -10.94
C VAL A 15 5.34 -1.36 -11.07
N ALA A 16 5.01 -2.58 -11.53
CA ALA A 16 3.63 -3.03 -11.67
C ALA A 16 2.87 -2.99 -10.33
N PHE A 17 3.48 -3.47 -9.25
CA PHE A 17 2.91 -3.44 -7.90
C PHE A 17 2.69 -2.00 -7.41
N VAL A 18 3.70 -1.14 -7.53
CA VAL A 18 3.60 0.28 -7.10
C VAL A 18 2.54 1.02 -7.92
N THR A 19 2.46 0.78 -9.23
CA THR A 19 1.42 1.37 -10.08
C THR A 19 0.03 0.88 -9.65
N CYS A 20 -0.15 -0.41 -9.35
CA CYS A 20 -1.41 -0.93 -8.84
C CYS A 20 -1.82 -0.24 -7.52
N LEU A 21 -0.88 -0.05 -6.59
CA LEU A 21 -1.15 0.65 -5.33
C LEU A 21 -1.57 2.11 -5.53
N ILE A 22 -0.91 2.83 -6.46
CA ILE A 22 -1.28 4.21 -6.80
C ILE A 22 -2.69 4.25 -7.38
N VAL A 23 -2.98 3.37 -8.35
CA VAL A 23 -4.31 3.27 -8.97
C VAL A 23 -5.38 2.92 -7.93
N ALA A 24 -5.08 2.03 -6.98
CA ALA A 24 -5.98 1.68 -5.89
C ALA A 24 -6.35 2.92 -5.06
N ASN A 25 -5.36 3.70 -4.63
CA ASN A 25 -5.59 4.87 -3.79
C ASN A 25 -6.38 5.98 -4.52
N VAL A 26 -6.12 6.19 -5.81
CA VAL A 26 -6.86 7.18 -6.62
C VAL A 26 -8.32 6.73 -6.86
N THR A 27 -8.54 5.43 -7.09
CA THR A 27 -9.88 4.90 -7.40
C THR A 27 -10.71 4.55 -6.17
N ALA A 28 -10.12 4.58 -4.96
CA ALA A 28 -10.80 4.28 -3.71
C ALA A 28 -12.02 5.17 -3.44
N GLY A 29 -11.96 6.45 -3.86
CA GLY A 29 -13.07 7.40 -3.70
C GLY A 29 -14.25 7.18 -4.66
N ARG A 30 -14.09 6.37 -5.71
CA ARG A 30 -15.13 6.13 -6.71
C ARG A 30 -15.90 4.85 -6.37
N LEU A 31 -17.16 5.00 -5.96
CA LEU A 31 -18.05 3.87 -5.75
C LEU A 31 -18.57 3.33 -7.08
N VAL A 32 -18.61 2.01 -7.20
CA VAL A 32 -19.12 1.27 -8.36
C VAL A 32 -20.27 0.39 -7.88
N ASN A 33 -21.32 0.28 -8.68
CA ASN A 33 -22.44 -0.61 -8.41
C ASN A 33 -22.31 -1.85 -9.28
N PHE A 34 -22.07 -3.00 -8.65
CA PHE A 34 -22.09 -4.30 -9.29
C PHE A 34 -23.31 -5.08 -8.80
N TRP A 35 -24.30 -5.26 -9.68
CA TRP A 35 -25.47 -6.10 -9.41
C TRP A 35 -26.20 -5.75 -8.09
N GLY A 36 -26.25 -4.46 -7.73
CA GLY A 36 -26.90 -3.97 -6.51
C GLY A 36 -25.95 -3.84 -5.30
N ILE A 37 -24.70 -4.29 -5.42
CA ILE A 37 -23.67 -4.16 -4.37
C ILE A 37 -22.80 -2.94 -4.68
N VAL A 38 -22.72 -2.01 -3.73
CA VAL A 38 -21.88 -0.81 -3.81
C VAL A 38 -20.50 -1.13 -3.27
N LEU A 39 -19.48 -1.05 -4.13
CA LEU A 39 -18.09 -1.34 -3.78
C LEU A 39 -17.17 -0.19 -4.20
N PRO A 40 -16.07 0.07 -3.48
CA PRO A 40 -15.02 0.97 -3.95
C PRO A 40 -14.39 0.47 -5.26
N GLY A 41 -14.04 1.36 -6.17
CA GLY A 41 -13.40 1.01 -7.45
C GLY A 41 -12.05 0.32 -7.28
N ALA A 42 -11.36 0.60 -6.17
CA ALA A 42 -10.11 -0.07 -5.78
C ALA A 42 -10.24 -1.60 -5.67
N VAL A 43 -11.44 -2.14 -5.42
CA VAL A 43 -11.67 -3.59 -5.31
C VAL A 43 -11.25 -4.35 -6.57
N LEU A 44 -11.31 -3.72 -7.75
CA LEU A 44 -10.90 -4.36 -8.99
C LEU A 44 -9.38 -4.50 -9.13
N ILE A 45 -8.60 -3.61 -8.51
CA ILE A 45 -7.14 -3.60 -8.64
C ILE A 45 -6.46 -4.43 -7.53
N PHE A 46 -7.13 -4.62 -6.39
CA PHE A 46 -6.55 -5.37 -5.27
C PHE A 46 -6.14 -6.80 -5.61
N PRO A 47 -6.94 -7.63 -6.33
CA PRO A 47 -6.52 -8.97 -6.71
C PRO A 47 -5.23 -8.99 -7.52
N ILE A 48 -5.08 -8.04 -8.44
CA ILE A 48 -3.87 -7.90 -9.28
C ILE A 48 -2.67 -7.51 -8.41
N SER A 49 -2.86 -6.55 -7.49
CA SER A 49 -1.82 -6.13 -6.55
C SER A 49 -1.38 -7.26 -5.63
N TYR A 50 -2.29 -8.11 -5.14
CA TYR A 50 -1.96 -9.26 -4.30
C TYR A 50 -1.12 -10.28 -5.06
N ILE A 51 -1.49 -10.61 -6.30
CA ILE A 51 -0.69 -11.52 -7.14
C ILE A 51 0.76 -11.01 -7.27
N PHE A 52 0.94 -9.72 -7.56
CA PHE A 52 2.30 -9.16 -7.64
C PHE A 52 3.04 -9.18 -6.30
N GLY A 53 2.35 -8.86 -5.20
CA GLY A 53 2.90 -8.89 -3.85
C GLY A 53 3.35 -10.30 -3.42
N ASP A 54 2.54 -11.32 -3.74
CA ASP A 54 2.83 -12.72 -3.44
C ASP A 54 4.04 -13.20 -4.23
N VAL A 55 4.07 -12.95 -5.55
CA VAL A 55 5.22 -13.29 -6.40
C VAL A 55 6.50 -12.58 -5.93
N LEU A 56 6.42 -11.30 -5.55
CA LEU A 56 7.56 -10.57 -5.00
C LEU A 56 8.07 -11.19 -3.69
N THR A 57 7.18 -11.65 -2.83
CA THR A 57 7.53 -12.22 -1.53
C THR A 57 8.07 -13.64 -1.65
N GLU A 58 7.49 -14.46 -2.52
CA GLU A 58 7.86 -15.85 -2.74
C GLU A 58 9.20 -15.97 -3.50
N VAL A 59 9.38 -15.21 -4.59
CA VAL A 59 10.56 -15.32 -5.46
C VAL A 59 11.76 -14.52 -4.91
N TYR A 60 11.53 -13.30 -4.43
CA TYR A 60 12.61 -12.39 -4.02
C TYR A 60 12.80 -12.29 -2.51
N GLY A 61 11.90 -12.92 -1.75
CA GLY A 61 11.97 -13.00 -0.30
C GLY A 61 11.49 -11.75 0.43
N PHE A 62 11.18 -11.94 1.71
CA PHE A 62 10.57 -10.93 2.58
C PHE A 62 11.34 -9.61 2.68
N LYS A 63 12.68 -9.64 2.72
CA LYS A 63 13.50 -8.41 2.82
C LYS A 63 13.35 -7.50 1.59
N ARG A 64 13.26 -8.10 0.39
CA ARG A 64 13.11 -7.35 -0.86
C ARG A 64 11.66 -6.91 -1.08
N SER A 65 10.70 -7.76 -0.73
CA SER A 65 9.27 -7.41 -0.76
C SER A 65 8.99 -6.20 0.16
N ARG A 66 9.54 -6.17 1.37
CA ARG A 66 9.43 -5.02 2.27
C ARG A 66 9.94 -3.72 1.66
N LEU A 67 11.08 -3.75 0.95
CA LEU A 67 11.58 -2.58 0.24
C LEU A 67 10.58 -2.09 -0.83
N VAL A 68 9.97 -3.01 -1.58
CA VAL A 68 8.95 -2.66 -2.59
C VAL A 68 7.73 -2.01 -1.95
N ILE A 69 7.28 -2.52 -0.80
CA ILE A 69 6.17 -1.90 -0.05
C ILE A 69 6.54 -0.47 0.38
N TRP A 70 7.75 -0.26 0.92
CA TRP A 70 8.22 1.09 1.26
C TRP A 70 8.29 2.03 0.05
N LEU A 71 8.73 1.53 -1.11
CA LEU A 71 8.72 2.29 -2.35
C LEU A 71 7.29 2.63 -2.79
N GLY A 72 6.35 1.70 -2.65
CA GLY A 72 4.93 1.92 -2.93
C GLY A 72 4.29 2.95 -2.02
N LEU A 73 4.53 2.86 -0.71
CA LEU A 73 4.07 3.85 0.27
C LEU A 73 4.70 5.22 0.02
N GLY A 74 6.00 5.27 -0.26
CA GLY A 74 6.71 6.51 -0.59
C GLY A 74 6.15 7.18 -1.86
N ALA A 75 5.88 6.40 -2.91
CA ALA A 75 5.28 6.90 -4.14
C ALA A 75 3.83 7.40 -3.91
N ASN A 76 3.04 6.70 -3.10
CA ASN A 76 1.69 7.13 -2.73
C ASN A 76 1.72 8.41 -1.88
N LEU A 77 2.67 8.54 -0.96
CA LEU A 77 2.86 9.75 -0.16
C LEU A 77 3.26 10.94 -1.05
N PHE A 78 4.16 10.71 -2.01
CA PHE A 78 4.54 11.73 -2.99
C PHE A 78 3.33 12.19 -3.82
N MET A 79 2.54 11.26 -4.34
CA MET A 79 1.28 11.56 -5.03
C MET A 79 0.33 12.38 -4.15
N ALA A 80 0.11 11.94 -2.91
CA ALA A 80 -0.77 12.61 -1.95
C ALA A 80 -0.32 14.07 -1.67
N LEU A 81 0.97 14.28 -1.48
CA LEU A 81 1.55 15.61 -1.28
C LEU A 81 1.26 16.53 -2.48
N PHE A 82 1.50 16.03 -3.70
CA PHE A 82 1.23 16.81 -4.91
C PHE A 82 -0.25 17.12 -5.10
N PHE A 83 -1.15 16.19 -4.77
CA PHE A 83 -2.59 16.45 -4.80
C PHE A 83 -3.01 17.52 -3.79
N LEU A 84 -2.42 17.53 -2.59
CA LEU A 84 -2.67 18.59 -1.61
C LEU A 84 -2.15 19.95 -2.09
N LEU A 85 -0.91 19.98 -2.63
CA LEU A 85 -0.31 21.20 -3.14
C LEU A 85 -1.11 21.80 -4.29
N ILE A 86 -1.49 20.99 -5.28
CA ILE A 86 -2.24 21.45 -6.46
C ILE A 86 -3.64 21.91 -6.06
N ASN A 87 -4.32 21.21 -5.16
CA ASN A 87 -5.65 21.64 -4.67
C ASN A 87 -5.59 22.92 -3.82
N GLY A 88 -4.45 23.23 -3.20
CA GLY A 88 -4.27 24.45 -2.42
C GLY A 88 -4.01 25.71 -3.27
N LEU A 89 -3.70 25.56 -4.56
CA LEU A 89 -3.43 26.69 -5.45
C LEU A 89 -4.75 27.32 -5.94
N PRO A 90 -4.80 28.67 -6.09
CA PRO A 90 -6.00 29.34 -6.55
C PRO A 90 -6.32 28.95 -7.99
N ALA A 91 -7.56 28.47 -8.21
CA ALA A 91 -8.09 28.24 -9.55
C ALA A 91 -8.52 29.56 -10.21
N PRO A 92 -8.41 29.68 -11.54
CA PRO A 92 -8.94 30.84 -12.25
C PRO A 92 -10.47 30.93 -12.10
N ILE A 93 -11.01 32.14 -12.13
CA ILE A 93 -12.43 32.44 -11.83
C ILE A 93 -13.40 31.63 -12.71
N TRP A 94 -13.04 31.41 -13.98
CA TRP A 94 -13.84 30.66 -14.95
C TRP A 94 -13.79 29.13 -14.76
N TRP A 95 -12.98 28.62 -13.82
CA TRP A 95 -12.77 27.18 -13.55
C TRP A 95 -13.15 26.77 -12.11
N GLN A 96 -13.83 27.64 -11.37
CA GLN A 96 -14.12 27.42 -9.94
C GLN A 96 -15.01 26.19 -9.69
N SER A 97 -15.97 25.93 -10.59
CA SER A 97 -16.88 24.78 -10.50
C SER A 97 -16.13 23.46 -10.67
N GLU A 98 -15.22 23.40 -11.63
CA GLU A 98 -14.38 22.25 -11.95
C GLU A 98 -13.34 22.02 -10.86
N ALA A 99 -12.72 23.09 -10.34
CA ALA A 99 -11.79 23.02 -9.22
C ALA A 99 -12.44 22.42 -7.96
N LYS A 100 -13.70 22.76 -7.68
CA LYS A 100 -14.45 22.16 -6.57
C LYS A 100 -14.69 20.66 -6.77
N SER A 101 -15.08 20.23 -7.96
CA SER A 101 -15.22 18.80 -8.29
C SER A 101 -13.88 18.06 -8.20
N TYR A 102 -12.80 18.68 -8.68
CA TYR A 102 -11.46 18.13 -8.65
C TYR A 102 -10.96 17.90 -7.22
N SER A 103 -11.16 18.88 -6.33
CA SER A 103 -10.80 18.77 -4.91
C SER A 103 -11.65 17.74 -4.16
N LEU A 104 -12.92 17.52 -4.53
CA LEU A 104 -13.75 16.46 -3.96
C LEU A 104 -13.22 15.07 -4.30
N VAL A 105 -12.79 14.86 -5.55
CA VAL A 105 -12.27 13.56 -6.01
C VAL A 105 -10.87 13.30 -5.44
N LEU A 106 -9.95 14.24 -5.63
CA LEU A 106 -8.55 14.03 -5.25
C LEU A 106 -8.27 14.32 -3.77
N GLY A 107 -9.12 15.06 -3.08
CA GLY A 107 -8.97 15.34 -1.64
C GLY A 107 -9.14 14.11 -0.75
N LEU A 108 -9.76 13.04 -1.27
CA LEU A 108 -9.87 11.75 -0.57
C LEU A 108 -8.56 10.95 -0.58
N ALA A 109 -7.78 11.03 -1.66
CA ALA A 109 -6.57 10.23 -1.83
C ALA A 109 -5.50 10.52 -0.75
N PRO A 110 -5.19 11.78 -0.37
CA PRO A 110 -4.25 12.05 0.73
C PRO A 110 -4.67 11.47 2.07
N ARG A 111 -5.98 11.44 2.36
CA ARG A 111 -6.50 10.82 3.59
C ARG A 111 -6.33 9.31 3.58
N ALA A 112 -6.65 8.68 2.44
CA ALA A 112 -6.47 7.23 2.26
C ALA A 112 -4.99 6.83 2.43
N VAL A 113 -4.08 7.55 1.78
CA VAL A 113 -2.64 7.30 1.88
C VAL A 113 -2.15 7.49 3.31
N PHE A 114 -2.59 8.54 4.01
CA PHE A 114 -2.21 8.75 5.40
C PHE A 114 -2.68 7.61 6.30
N ALA A 115 -3.92 7.15 6.13
CA ALA A 115 -4.44 5.99 6.84
C ALA A 115 -3.62 4.71 6.54
N SER A 116 -3.28 4.45 5.27
CA SER A 116 -2.46 3.30 4.89
C SER A 116 -1.05 3.33 5.48
N VAL A 117 -0.42 4.52 5.53
CA VAL A 117 0.89 4.68 6.16
C VAL A 117 0.82 4.38 7.65
N VAL A 118 -0.16 4.96 8.36
CA VAL A 118 -0.35 4.72 9.79
C VAL A 118 -0.64 3.25 10.08
N ALA A 119 -1.58 2.64 9.34
CA ALA A 119 -1.91 1.22 9.46
C ALA A 119 -0.67 0.35 9.24
N TYR A 120 0.13 0.64 8.21
CA TYR A 120 1.36 -0.11 7.93
C TYR A 120 2.41 0.04 9.06
N PHE A 121 2.59 1.25 9.61
CA PHE A 121 3.50 1.45 10.75
C PHE A 121 3.02 0.70 12.00
N VAL A 122 1.73 0.75 12.32
CA VAL A 122 1.15 0.05 13.47
C VAL A 122 1.25 -1.46 13.27
N GLY A 123 0.87 -1.96 12.09
CA GLY A 123 0.97 -3.38 11.73
C GLY A 123 2.41 -3.89 11.76
N GLU A 124 3.37 -3.14 11.21
CA GLU A 124 4.78 -3.53 11.24
C GLU A 124 5.35 -3.49 12.67
N TYR A 125 4.96 -2.49 13.47
CA TYR A 125 5.33 -2.41 14.88
C TYR A 125 4.80 -3.61 15.67
N LEU A 126 3.50 -3.91 15.57
CA LEU A 126 2.86 -5.06 16.22
C LEU A 126 3.50 -6.37 15.76
N ASN A 127 3.69 -6.54 14.46
CA ASN A 127 4.33 -7.72 13.88
C ASN A 127 5.75 -7.93 14.46
N SER A 128 6.57 -6.87 14.50
CA SER A 128 7.92 -6.93 15.04
C SER A 128 7.94 -7.21 16.55
N MET A 129 6.99 -6.65 17.30
CA MET A 129 6.84 -6.85 18.74
C MET A 129 6.43 -8.29 19.07
N VAL A 130 5.47 -8.84 18.31
CA VAL A 130 5.05 -10.25 18.41
C VAL A 130 6.21 -11.18 18.04
N MET A 131 6.92 -10.93 16.94
CA MET A 131 8.10 -11.71 16.55
C MET A 131 9.21 -11.66 17.61
N SER A 132 9.44 -10.52 18.26
CA SER A 132 10.44 -10.35 19.32
C SER A 132 10.04 -11.08 20.61
N LYS A 133 8.84 -10.81 21.12
CA LYS A 133 8.31 -11.47 22.33
C LYS A 133 8.23 -12.98 22.16
N MET A 134 7.74 -13.45 21.02
CA MET A 134 7.68 -14.88 20.74
C MET A 134 9.06 -15.52 20.65
N LYS A 135 10.09 -14.83 20.14
CA LYS A 135 11.49 -15.34 20.12
C LYS A 135 12.01 -15.63 21.53
N ILE A 136 11.70 -14.74 22.48
CA ILE A 136 12.10 -14.86 23.88
C ILE A 136 11.30 -15.97 24.57
N LEU A 137 9.98 -16.01 24.36
CA LEU A 137 9.07 -16.99 24.94
C LEU A 137 9.32 -18.43 24.46
N THR A 138 9.66 -18.63 23.19
CA THR A 138 9.87 -19.98 22.64
C THR A 138 11.29 -20.52 22.79
N LYS A 139 12.25 -19.74 23.33
CA LYS A 139 13.68 -20.11 23.38
C LYS A 139 14.20 -20.70 22.05
N GLY A 140 13.63 -20.30 20.92
CA GLY A 140 13.98 -20.79 19.59
C GLY A 140 13.28 -22.07 19.10
N ARG A 141 12.33 -22.67 19.82
CA ARG A 141 11.59 -23.87 19.36
C ARG A 141 10.12 -23.55 19.01
N PHE A 142 9.68 -23.99 17.83
CA PHE A 142 8.38 -23.77 17.16
C PHE A 142 8.24 -22.48 16.34
N LEU A 143 8.70 -22.55 15.08
CA LEU A 143 8.58 -21.49 14.06
C LEU A 143 7.14 -21.27 13.55
N TRP A 144 6.30 -22.30 13.58
CA TRP A 144 4.97 -22.27 12.96
C TRP A 144 3.97 -21.39 13.71
N THR A 145 3.96 -21.43 15.04
CA THR A 145 3.09 -20.57 15.86
C THR A 145 3.43 -19.09 15.68
N ARG A 146 4.71 -18.73 15.50
CA ARG A 146 5.14 -17.35 15.21
C ARG A 146 4.58 -16.79 13.91
N THR A 147 4.49 -17.61 12.86
CA THR A 147 4.08 -17.15 11.53
C THR A 147 2.57 -16.89 11.51
N ILE A 148 1.78 -17.78 12.10
CA ILE A 148 0.32 -17.64 12.17
C ILE A 148 -0.10 -16.47 13.07
N SER A 149 0.51 -16.32 14.26
CA SER A 149 0.19 -15.22 15.18
C SER A 149 0.63 -13.85 14.64
N SER A 150 1.75 -13.80 13.92
CA SER A 150 2.24 -12.60 13.24
C SER A 150 1.28 -12.13 12.15
N THR A 151 0.78 -13.06 11.33
CA THR A 151 -0.18 -12.73 10.26
C THR A 151 -1.53 -12.29 10.83
N VAL A 152 -2.08 -12.97 11.86
CA VAL A 152 -3.39 -12.62 12.43
C VAL A 152 -3.38 -11.25 13.11
N ILE A 153 -2.30 -10.90 13.82
CA ILE A 153 -2.21 -9.61 14.51
C ILE A 153 -1.75 -8.50 13.55
N GLY A 154 -0.93 -8.83 12.55
CA GLY A 154 -0.41 -7.88 11.56
C GLY A 154 -1.42 -7.48 10.49
N GLU A 155 -2.21 -8.43 9.98
CA GLU A 155 -3.28 -8.17 9.00
C GLU A 155 -4.60 -7.75 9.66
N GLY A 156 -4.76 -8.00 10.96
CA GLY A 156 -5.95 -7.62 11.73
C GLY A 156 -5.91 -6.24 12.39
N ALA A 157 -4.85 -5.45 12.18
CA ALA A 157 -4.64 -4.11 12.73
C ALA A 157 -4.80 -3.03 11.66
#